data_AF-A0A7C5XUL3-F1
#
_entry.id   AF-A0A7C5XUL3-F1
#
_cell.length_a   1.000
_cell.length_b   1.000
_cell.length_c   1.000
_cell.angle_alpha   90.00
_cell.angle_beta   90.00
_cell.angle_gamma   90.00
#
_symmetry.space_group_name_H-M   'P 1'
#
loop_
_entity.id
_entity.type
_entity.pdbx_description
1 polymer ?
#
loop_
_entity_poly.entity_id
_entity_poly.type
_entity_poly.pdbx_seq_one_letter_code
_entity_poly.pdbx_strand_id
1 'polypeptide(L)'
;MWDWGGQAMTFDPNGDAQGATDGFPGSLFVTGLDTANLVAEVSIPPPAITDEVAELPRASMLQPFADLRGGLFDGLNEIPRVGMEYLPAQAGQSEGLLYLCWGQHYQDQPGVTLIPSHAWCRTDLASPETRGAWWVGSEAENAAGLIYGVDDYLFAIPPAWATEHTGGRALATGRFRDGGWSGMGPNLLAIGPWLEGVPIGSAPPDGAELTYVPLLRYSVVGQGSHRLAGYSAADSWNGGAWIEAGPRSAVVFAGTKGSGYTWYGFFTPPDVPAAPLYPEGAPCVYTVGDIMCTEPDGETPCSA
;
A
#
# COMPACT_ATOMS: atom_id res chain seq x y z
N MET A 1 -4.14 -20.87 1.46
CA MET A 1 -4.35 -19.61 2.22
C MET A 1 -3.09 -18.75 2.24
N TRP A 2 -1.89 -19.33 2.28
CA TRP A 2 -0.63 -18.59 2.05
C TRP A 2 -0.33 -18.35 0.56
N ASP A 3 -0.84 -19.23 -0.30
CA ASP A 3 -0.69 -19.17 -1.75
C ASP A 3 -1.26 -17.84 -2.27
N TRP A 4 -0.47 -17.12 -3.08
CA TRP A 4 -0.78 -15.78 -3.61
C TRP A 4 -1.14 -14.74 -2.52
N GLY A 5 -0.58 -14.87 -1.31
CA GLY A 5 -0.70 -13.87 -0.25
C GLY A 5 0.47 -12.87 -0.18
N GLY A 6 0.53 -12.11 0.92
CA GLY A 6 1.64 -11.20 1.21
C GLY A 6 1.50 -9.79 0.59
N GLN A 7 0.28 -9.28 0.42
CA GLN A 7 0.04 -7.89 0.01
C GLN A 7 0.57 -6.88 1.05
N ALA A 8 0.27 -7.14 2.32
CA ALA A 8 0.76 -6.39 3.48
C ALA A 8 1.41 -7.29 4.55
N MET A 9 2.41 -6.74 5.23
CA MET A 9 3.12 -7.33 6.37
C MET A 9 3.64 -6.23 7.29
N THR A 10 3.61 -6.45 8.61
CA THR A 10 4.23 -5.55 9.60
C THR A 10 4.79 -6.35 10.80
N PHE A 11 5.68 -5.72 11.58
CA PHE A 11 6.39 -6.32 12.71
C PHE A 11 5.86 -5.79 14.05
N ASP A 12 5.42 -6.69 14.94
CA ASP A 12 5.13 -6.34 16.34
C ASP A 12 6.30 -6.77 17.24
N PRO A 13 7.04 -5.82 17.86
CA PRO A 13 8.12 -6.14 18.79
C PRO A 13 7.66 -6.76 20.12
N ASN A 14 6.36 -6.76 20.42
CA ASN A 14 5.76 -7.40 21.59
C ASN A 14 5.14 -8.77 21.27
N GLY A 15 5.05 -9.11 19.99
CA GLY A 15 4.69 -10.45 19.53
C GLY A 15 5.69 -11.51 19.99
N ASP A 16 5.29 -12.77 19.96
CA ASP A 16 6.05 -13.91 20.50
C ASP A 16 6.85 -13.59 21.79
N ALA A 17 6.13 -13.30 22.87
CA ALA A 17 6.75 -13.05 24.17
C ALA A 17 7.58 -14.25 24.71
N GLN A 18 7.50 -15.44 24.09
CA GLN A 18 8.34 -16.59 24.41
C GLN A 18 9.66 -16.62 23.62
N GLY A 19 9.75 -15.93 22.48
CA GLY A 19 10.99 -15.71 21.70
C GLY A 19 12.13 -15.01 22.46
N ALA A 20 11.85 -14.42 23.63
CA ALA A 20 12.91 -14.07 24.59
C ALA A 20 13.76 -15.27 25.05
N THR A 21 13.28 -16.51 24.86
CA THR A 21 13.93 -17.76 25.26
C THR A 21 14.87 -18.32 24.18
N ASP A 22 14.59 -18.09 22.89
CA ASP A 22 15.47 -18.49 21.77
C ASP A 22 16.33 -17.33 21.25
N GLY A 23 16.00 -16.09 21.63
CA GLY A 23 16.75 -14.87 21.32
C GLY A 23 16.12 -14.01 20.24
N PHE A 24 14.95 -14.39 19.69
CA PHE A 24 14.29 -13.74 18.56
C PHE A 24 12.84 -13.34 18.91
N PRO A 25 12.63 -12.41 19.87
CA PRO A 25 11.30 -11.92 20.20
C PRO A 25 10.70 -11.08 19.07
N GLY A 26 9.37 -10.99 19.07
CA GLY A 26 8.57 -10.30 18.07
C GLY A 26 7.92 -11.24 17.06
N SER A 27 6.92 -10.73 16.36
CA SER A 27 6.14 -11.48 15.38
C SER A 27 5.88 -10.67 14.11
N LEU A 28 5.33 -11.33 13.10
CA LEU A 28 4.87 -10.70 11.87
C LEU A 28 3.36 -10.89 11.73
N PHE A 29 2.63 -9.78 11.60
CA PHE A 29 1.28 -9.81 11.06
C PHE A 29 1.37 -9.81 9.54
N VAL A 30 0.68 -10.75 8.90
CA VAL A 30 0.81 -11.04 7.46
C VAL A 30 -0.56 -11.31 6.82
N THR A 31 -0.76 -10.77 5.62
CA THR A 31 -1.93 -11.07 4.79
C THR A 31 -1.77 -12.41 4.06
N GLY A 32 -2.83 -13.20 4.04
CA GLY A 32 -2.96 -14.38 3.20
C GLY A 32 -3.40 -14.03 1.77
N LEU A 33 -3.93 -15.02 1.05
CA LEU A 33 -4.47 -14.96 -0.32
C LEU A 33 -5.05 -13.59 -0.70
N ASP A 34 -4.49 -12.99 -1.75
CA ASP A 34 -4.79 -11.66 -2.34
C ASP A 34 -6.26 -11.31 -2.59
N THR A 35 -7.12 -12.31 -2.83
CA THR A 35 -8.57 -12.12 -3.03
C THR A 35 -9.36 -12.09 -1.71
N ALA A 36 -8.78 -12.57 -0.61
CA ALA A 36 -9.42 -12.63 0.70
C ALA A 36 -8.81 -11.63 1.71
N ASN A 37 -7.48 -11.45 1.67
CA ASN A 37 -6.69 -10.58 2.55
C ASN A 37 -6.95 -10.79 4.05
N LEU A 38 -7.25 -12.02 4.46
CA LEU A 38 -7.29 -12.40 5.87
C LEU A 38 -5.89 -12.23 6.47
N VAL A 39 -5.82 -11.78 7.73
CA VAL A 39 -4.55 -11.55 8.43
C VAL A 39 -4.31 -12.66 9.43
N ALA A 40 -3.07 -13.14 9.52
CA ALA A 40 -2.59 -14.05 10.56
C ALA A 40 -1.36 -13.45 11.26
N GLU A 41 -1.06 -13.91 12.46
CA GLU A 41 0.21 -13.61 13.15
C GLU A 41 1.12 -14.85 13.09
N VAL A 42 2.40 -14.65 12.74
CA VAL A 42 3.41 -15.72 12.68
C VAL A 42 4.67 -15.35 13.45
N SER A 43 5.32 -16.35 14.04
CA SER A 43 6.59 -16.18 14.75
C SER A 43 7.76 -15.93 13.80
N ILE A 44 8.84 -15.34 14.33
CA ILE A 44 10.11 -15.19 13.62
C ILE A 44 11.05 -16.28 14.13
N PRO A 45 11.33 -17.35 13.36
CA PRO A 45 12.18 -18.42 13.84
C PRO A 45 13.65 -17.97 13.94
N PRO A 46 14.46 -18.58 14.81
CA PRO A 46 15.89 -18.28 14.90
C PRO A 46 16.58 -18.54 13.55
N PRO A 47 17.54 -17.70 13.13
CA PRO A 47 18.28 -17.89 11.89
C PRO A 47 19.21 -19.11 11.98
N ALA A 48 19.26 -19.89 10.91
CA ALA A 48 20.21 -20.99 10.75
C ALA A 48 21.11 -20.75 9.53
N ILE A 49 22.34 -21.26 9.59
CA ILE A 49 23.24 -21.34 8.44
C ILE A 49 23.27 -22.80 7.99
N THR A 50 22.60 -23.08 6.89
CA THR A 50 22.55 -24.40 6.24
C THR A 50 22.32 -24.19 4.74
N ASP A 51 22.89 -25.09 3.93
CA ASP A 51 22.66 -25.14 2.48
C ASP A 51 21.43 -26.02 2.14
N GLU A 52 20.87 -26.73 3.13
CA GLU A 52 19.74 -27.64 2.98
C GLU A 52 18.41 -26.93 3.26
N VAL A 53 17.62 -26.68 2.22
CA VAL A 53 16.30 -25.99 2.31
C VAL A 53 15.33 -26.69 3.28
N ALA A 54 15.47 -28.00 3.48
CA ALA A 54 14.67 -28.76 4.43
C ALA A 54 15.01 -28.49 5.91
N GLU A 55 16.22 -28.01 6.20
CA GLU A 55 16.71 -27.66 7.54
C GLU A 55 16.45 -26.20 7.91
N LEU A 56 16.02 -25.36 6.96
CA LEU A 56 15.68 -23.96 7.22
C LEU A 56 14.54 -23.87 8.26
N PRO A 57 14.73 -23.13 9.37
CA PRO A 57 13.70 -22.89 10.37
C PRO A 57 12.45 -22.25 9.75
N ARG A 58 11.28 -22.64 10.27
CA ARG A 58 9.97 -22.23 9.73
C ARG A 58 9.18 -21.48 10.79
N ALA A 59 8.57 -20.38 10.38
CA ALA A 59 7.60 -19.66 11.19
C ALA A 59 6.43 -20.58 11.58
N SER A 60 5.97 -20.44 12.83
CA SER A 60 4.74 -21.04 13.33
C SER A 60 3.61 -20.00 13.35
N MET A 61 2.37 -20.46 13.22
CA MET A 61 1.20 -19.60 13.36
C MET A 61 0.92 -19.35 14.84
N LEU A 62 0.97 -18.07 15.25
CA LEU A 62 0.66 -17.61 16.61
C LEU A 62 -0.83 -17.30 16.74
N GLN A 63 -1.39 -16.61 15.75
CA GLN A 63 -2.82 -16.38 15.61
C GLN A 63 -3.30 -16.79 14.22
N PRO A 64 -4.47 -17.47 14.11
CA PRO A 64 -5.00 -17.94 12.85
C PRO A 64 -5.48 -16.80 11.95
N PHE A 65 -5.70 -17.11 10.68
CA PHE A 65 -6.31 -16.18 9.72
C PHE A 65 -7.67 -15.67 10.20
N ALA A 66 -7.79 -14.35 10.35
CA ALA A 66 -8.99 -13.63 10.72
C ALA A 66 -9.34 -12.55 9.69
N ASP A 67 -10.63 -12.19 9.63
CA ASP A 67 -11.10 -11.08 8.82
C ASP A 67 -11.13 -9.80 9.66
N LEU A 68 -10.15 -8.92 9.47
CA LEU A 68 -10.05 -7.66 10.21
C LEU A 68 -10.92 -6.56 9.63
N ARG A 69 -11.54 -6.76 8.46
CA ARG A 69 -12.31 -5.74 7.74
C ARG A 69 -13.65 -5.45 8.42
N GLY A 70 -14.24 -6.43 9.10
CA GLY A 70 -15.50 -6.27 9.82
C GLY A 70 -16.69 -5.83 8.97
N GLY A 71 -16.64 -6.02 7.65
CA GLY A 71 -17.63 -5.52 6.67
C GLY A 71 -17.40 -4.07 6.20
N LEU A 72 -16.41 -3.35 6.74
CA LEU A 72 -16.16 -1.93 6.41
C LEU A 72 -15.77 -1.70 4.95
N PHE A 73 -15.20 -2.72 4.30
CA PHE A 73 -14.58 -2.63 2.98
C PHE A 73 -15.18 -3.59 1.94
N ASP A 74 -16.40 -4.11 2.15
CA ASP A 74 -16.97 -5.17 1.30
C ASP A 74 -17.13 -4.78 -0.19
N GLY A 75 -17.23 -3.47 -0.48
CA GLY A 75 -17.26 -2.94 -1.84
C GLY A 75 -15.88 -2.72 -2.49
N LEU A 76 -14.78 -3.00 -1.79
CA LEU A 76 -13.39 -2.85 -2.24
C LEU A 76 -12.76 -4.23 -2.51
N ASN A 77 -13.23 -4.87 -3.57
CA ASN A 77 -12.92 -6.28 -3.90
C ASN A 77 -12.34 -6.50 -5.30
N GLU A 78 -12.24 -5.46 -6.14
CA GLU A 78 -11.63 -5.53 -7.48
C GLU A 78 -10.12 -5.28 -7.41
N ILE A 79 -9.32 -6.37 -7.38
CA ILE A 79 -7.85 -6.32 -7.21
C ILE A 79 -7.47 -5.45 -5.99
N PRO A 80 -7.73 -5.95 -4.76
CA PRO A 80 -7.55 -5.19 -3.54
C PRO A 80 -6.15 -4.61 -3.39
N ARG A 81 -6.08 -3.44 -2.77
CA ARG A 81 -4.86 -2.73 -2.39
C ARG A 81 -4.84 -2.68 -0.86
N VAL A 82 -3.78 -3.17 -0.23
CA VAL A 82 -3.82 -3.45 1.22
C VAL A 82 -2.52 -3.00 1.85
N GLY A 83 -2.63 -2.06 2.80
CA GLY A 83 -1.54 -1.66 3.68
C GLY A 83 -1.85 -2.02 5.12
N MET A 84 -0.83 -2.42 5.87
CA MET A 84 -0.95 -2.73 7.29
C MET A 84 0.34 -2.30 7.99
N GLU A 85 0.22 -1.59 9.11
CA GLU A 85 1.37 -1.22 9.95
C GLU A 85 1.02 -1.30 11.42
N TYR A 86 1.85 -1.98 12.20
CA TYR A 86 1.82 -1.94 13.65
C TYR A 86 2.47 -0.64 14.12
N LEU A 87 1.79 0.12 14.97
CA LEU A 87 2.42 1.16 15.76
C LEU A 87 2.27 0.84 17.26
N PRO A 88 3.31 1.10 18.07
CA PRO A 88 3.15 1.09 19.53
C PRO A 88 2.14 2.16 19.96
N ALA A 89 1.65 2.06 21.19
CA ALA A 89 0.64 2.97 21.73
C ALA A 89 0.97 4.46 21.45
N GLN A 90 0.14 5.11 20.64
CA GLN A 90 0.27 6.53 20.34
C GLN A 90 -0.35 7.38 21.45
N ALA A 91 -0.30 8.71 21.31
CA ALA A 91 -0.83 9.64 22.31
C ALA A 91 -2.29 9.31 22.66
N GLY A 92 -2.54 9.01 23.94
CA GLY A 92 -3.88 8.67 24.47
C GLY A 92 -4.30 7.20 24.33
N GLN A 93 -3.53 6.36 23.61
CA GLN A 93 -3.79 4.91 23.51
C GLN A 93 -3.15 4.16 24.69
N SER A 94 -3.75 3.02 25.07
CA SER A 94 -3.25 2.15 26.13
C SER A 94 -2.39 0.98 25.63
N GLU A 95 -2.49 0.65 24.35
CA GLU A 95 -1.85 -0.49 23.68
C GLU A 95 -1.46 -0.13 22.24
N GLY A 96 -0.54 -0.90 21.65
CA GLY A 96 -0.24 -0.78 20.22
C GLY A 96 -1.39 -1.33 19.38
N LEU A 97 -1.53 -0.80 18.16
CA LEU A 97 -2.63 -1.15 17.24
C LEU A 97 -2.08 -1.47 15.85
N LEU A 98 -2.82 -2.30 15.12
CA LEU A 98 -2.64 -2.47 13.69
C LEU A 98 -3.43 -1.37 12.98
N TYR A 99 -2.73 -0.50 12.28
CA TYR A 99 -3.30 0.46 11.34
C TYR A 99 -3.44 -0.21 9.98
N LEU A 100 -4.54 0.07 9.30
CA LEU A 100 -5.00 -0.69 8.15
C LEU A 100 -5.47 0.25 7.04
N CYS A 101 -5.21 -0.11 5.79
CA CYS A 101 -5.94 0.44 4.65
C CYS A 101 -6.34 -0.65 3.66
N TRP A 102 -7.54 -0.49 3.10
CA TRP A 102 -8.06 -1.27 1.97
C TRP A 102 -8.53 -0.33 0.87
N GLY A 103 -7.97 -0.49 -0.31
CA GLY A 103 -8.43 0.09 -1.58
C GLY A 103 -8.71 -1.00 -2.61
N GLN A 104 -9.02 -0.59 -3.85
CA GLN A 104 -9.17 -1.48 -5.00
C GLN A 104 -8.64 -0.82 -6.28
N HIS A 105 -8.34 -1.57 -7.33
CA HIS A 105 -7.64 -1.04 -8.51
C HIS A 105 -8.43 0.07 -9.25
N TYR A 106 -9.76 -0.01 -9.29
CA TYR A 106 -10.67 1.04 -9.76
C TYR A 106 -11.68 1.47 -8.69
N GLN A 107 -11.50 2.67 -8.12
CA GLN A 107 -12.22 3.10 -6.91
C GLN A 107 -13.25 4.22 -7.13
N ASP A 108 -13.23 4.88 -8.30
CA ASP A 108 -14.04 6.05 -8.64
C ASP A 108 -14.95 5.85 -9.88
N GLN A 109 -15.06 4.62 -10.38
CA GLN A 109 -15.68 4.35 -11.67
C GLN A 109 -17.21 4.55 -11.66
N PRO A 110 -17.84 4.87 -12.82
CA PRO A 110 -19.28 5.06 -12.90
C PRO A 110 -20.08 3.87 -12.35
N GLY A 111 -20.84 4.10 -11.28
CA GLY A 111 -21.63 3.08 -10.59
C GLY A 111 -20.94 2.45 -9.36
N VAL A 112 -19.68 2.81 -9.07
CA VAL A 112 -19.00 2.50 -7.81
C VAL A 112 -19.35 3.59 -6.79
N THR A 113 -19.78 3.19 -5.60
CA THR A 113 -19.87 4.09 -4.44
C THR A 113 -18.46 4.28 -3.88
N LEU A 114 -18.03 5.53 -3.68
CA LEU A 114 -16.77 5.81 -3.00
C LEU A 114 -16.87 5.27 -1.55
N ILE A 115 -15.84 4.55 -1.09
CA ILE A 115 -15.77 3.96 0.26
C ILE A 115 -14.47 4.45 0.92
N PRO A 116 -14.52 4.92 2.19
CA PRO A 116 -13.32 5.27 2.94
C PRO A 116 -12.42 4.06 3.17
N SER A 117 -11.10 4.24 3.08
CA SER A 117 -10.14 3.13 3.00
C SER A 117 -9.39 2.82 4.28
N HIS A 118 -9.37 3.69 5.29
CA HIS A 118 -8.47 3.54 6.45
C HIS A 118 -9.18 3.10 7.73
N ALA A 119 -8.54 2.24 8.51
CA ALA A 119 -9.04 1.73 9.78
C ALA A 119 -7.90 1.47 10.77
N TRP A 120 -8.24 1.06 11.99
CA TRP A 120 -7.33 0.33 12.87
C TRP A 120 -8.04 -0.85 13.54
N CYS A 121 -7.26 -1.77 14.11
CA CYS A 121 -7.75 -2.81 15.01
C CYS A 121 -6.71 -3.12 16.11
N ARG A 122 -7.14 -3.87 17.14
CA ARG A 122 -6.25 -4.46 18.14
C ARG A 122 -5.44 -5.61 17.54
N THR A 123 -4.37 -6.00 18.22
CA THR A 123 -3.48 -7.11 17.81
C THR A 123 -4.03 -8.50 18.14
N ASP A 124 -5.06 -8.64 18.98
CA ASP A 124 -5.83 -9.89 19.13
C ASP A 124 -6.77 -10.05 17.93
N LEU A 125 -6.39 -10.92 16.99
CA LEU A 125 -7.13 -11.20 15.77
C LEU A 125 -8.45 -11.97 16.02
N ALA A 126 -8.64 -12.56 17.21
CA ALA A 126 -9.92 -13.13 17.61
C ALA A 126 -10.89 -12.06 18.15
N SER A 127 -10.38 -10.92 18.62
CA SER A 127 -11.15 -9.79 19.14
C SER A 127 -10.64 -8.45 18.57
N PRO A 128 -10.61 -8.25 17.24
CA PRO A 128 -9.89 -7.13 16.64
C PRO A 128 -10.48 -5.76 16.96
N GLU A 129 -11.77 -5.68 17.30
CA GLU A 129 -12.47 -4.42 17.61
C GLU A 129 -12.23 -3.31 16.55
N THR A 130 -12.21 -3.68 15.27
CA THR A 130 -11.87 -2.78 14.15
C THR A 130 -12.71 -1.50 14.18
N ARG A 131 -12.05 -0.34 14.02
CA ARG A 131 -12.66 0.99 14.00
C ARG A 131 -12.33 1.73 12.71
N GLY A 132 -13.28 2.52 12.23
CA GLY A 132 -13.26 3.12 10.90
C GLY A 132 -14.52 2.71 10.12
N ALA A 133 -14.55 2.83 8.80
CA ALA A 133 -13.47 3.33 7.95
C ALA A 133 -13.45 4.87 7.89
N TRP A 134 -12.27 5.46 7.66
CA TRP A 134 -12.03 6.90 7.55
C TRP A 134 -11.47 7.28 6.18
N TRP A 135 -11.74 8.51 5.75
CA TRP A 135 -11.09 9.11 4.58
C TRP A 135 -9.74 9.68 4.95
N VAL A 136 -8.78 9.65 4.03
CA VAL A 136 -7.58 10.50 4.10
C VAL A 136 -7.84 11.73 3.24
N GLY A 137 -7.89 12.89 3.88
CA GLY A 137 -8.48 14.09 3.27
C GLY A 137 -10.01 14.04 3.27
N SER A 138 -10.62 15.01 2.59
CA SER A 138 -12.08 15.08 2.44
C SER A 138 -12.62 14.08 1.43
N GLU A 139 -13.90 13.70 1.55
CA GLU A 139 -14.62 12.89 0.55
C GLU A 139 -14.58 13.59 -0.82
N ALA A 140 -14.65 14.93 -0.83
CA ALA A 140 -14.55 15.74 -2.04
C ALA A 140 -13.16 15.68 -2.71
N GLU A 141 -12.07 15.66 -1.93
CA GLU A 141 -10.72 15.41 -2.48
C GLU A 141 -10.60 13.99 -3.02
N ASN A 142 -11.16 13.00 -2.33
CA ASN A 142 -11.16 11.60 -2.76
C ASN A 142 -11.92 11.40 -4.07
N ALA A 143 -13.11 12.02 -4.21
CA ALA A 143 -13.87 12.10 -5.45
C ALA A 143 -13.15 12.89 -6.57
N ALA A 144 -12.21 13.77 -6.23
CA ALA A 144 -11.34 14.47 -7.17
C ALA A 144 -10.02 13.72 -7.48
N GLY A 145 -9.89 12.46 -7.04
CA GLY A 145 -8.78 11.57 -7.36
C GLY A 145 -7.78 11.31 -6.23
N LEU A 146 -7.92 11.95 -5.05
CA LEU A 146 -7.04 11.65 -3.90
C LEU A 146 -7.12 10.19 -3.45
N ILE A 147 -8.24 9.51 -3.72
CA ILE A 147 -8.45 8.09 -3.38
C ILE A 147 -7.39 7.17 -4.01
N TYR A 148 -6.82 7.56 -5.15
CA TYR A 148 -5.74 6.82 -5.79
C TYR A 148 -4.35 7.08 -5.18
N GLY A 149 -4.23 7.96 -4.20
CA GLY A 149 -2.96 8.36 -3.58
C GLY A 149 -2.75 7.88 -2.14
N VAL A 150 -3.64 7.03 -1.58
CA VAL A 150 -3.74 6.85 -0.11
C VAL A 150 -3.71 5.41 0.42
N ASP A 151 -3.98 4.37 -0.37
CA ASP A 151 -4.44 3.06 0.16
C ASP A 151 -3.81 1.80 -0.46
N ASP A 152 -2.48 1.75 -0.54
CA ASP A 152 -1.71 0.57 -1.00
C ASP A 152 -0.61 0.16 0.00
N TYR A 153 -0.10 1.11 0.81
CA TYR A 153 0.89 0.83 1.84
C TYR A 153 0.74 1.75 3.06
N LEU A 154 1.18 1.22 4.20
CA LEU A 154 1.33 1.93 5.47
C LEU A 154 2.74 1.65 6.02
N PHE A 155 3.36 2.65 6.66
CA PHE A 155 4.59 2.45 7.42
C PHE A 155 4.82 3.57 8.46
N ALA A 156 5.59 3.29 9.49
CA ALA A 156 5.93 4.25 10.53
C ALA A 156 6.82 5.38 10.01
N ILE A 157 6.57 6.60 10.51
CA ILE A 157 7.45 7.76 10.40
C ILE A 157 8.13 7.95 11.77
N PRO A 158 9.45 8.20 11.85
CA PRO A 158 10.15 8.38 13.12
C PRO A 158 9.47 9.44 14.00
N PRO A 159 9.05 9.13 15.25
CA PRO A 159 8.20 10.01 16.05
C PRO A 159 8.78 11.40 16.31
N ALA A 160 10.11 11.51 16.44
CA ALA A 160 10.79 12.80 16.59
C ALA A 160 10.63 13.67 15.33
N TRP A 161 10.83 13.07 14.14
CA TRP A 161 10.66 13.74 12.86
C TRP A 161 9.19 14.13 12.62
N ALA A 162 8.25 13.24 12.91
CA ALA A 162 6.81 13.52 12.81
C ALA A 162 6.38 14.67 13.74
N THR A 163 6.92 14.72 14.96
CA THR A 163 6.65 15.80 15.92
C THR A 163 7.10 17.16 15.36
N GLU A 164 8.28 17.23 14.74
CA GLU A 164 8.84 18.47 14.18
C GLU A 164 8.14 18.92 12.87
N HIS A 165 7.79 17.98 11.99
CA HIS A 165 7.43 18.30 10.60
C HIS A 165 5.97 18.02 10.20
N THR A 166 5.25 17.14 10.91
CA THR A 166 3.86 16.74 10.54
C THR A 166 2.85 16.97 11.66
N GLY A 167 3.28 17.61 12.76
CA GLY A 167 2.46 17.84 13.95
C GLY A 167 2.12 16.55 14.70
N GLY A 168 3.04 15.58 14.71
CA GLY A 168 2.88 14.29 15.37
C GLY A 168 2.18 13.21 14.55
N ARG A 169 1.88 13.46 13.26
CA ARG A 169 1.32 12.46 12.34
C ARG A 169 2.43 11.48 11.94
N ALA A 170 2.50 10.37 12.68
CA ALA A 170 3.59 9.39 12.61
C ALA A 170 3.26 8.15 11.76
N LEU A 171 2.10 8.10 11.10
CA LEU A 171 1.75 7.03 10.17
C LEU A 171 1.85 7.57 8.74
N ALA A 172 2.76 6.99 7.95
CA ALA A 172 2.83 7.23 6.53
C ALA A 172 1.78 6.36 5.83
N THR A 173 1.11 6.94 4.84
CA THR A 173 0.16 6.25 3.99
C THR A 173 0.31 6.72 2.54
N GLY A 174 0.04 5.85 1.59
CA GLY A 174 0.15 6.22 0.19
C GLY A 174 -0.21 5.09 -0.76
N ARG A 175 -0.08 5.40 -2.04
CA ARG A 175 -0.33 4.46 -3.14
C ARG A 175 0.49 4.78 -4.38
N PHE A 176 0.83 3.71 -5.08
CA PHE A 176 1.23 3.72 -6.48
C PHE A 176 0.26 2.83 -7.29
N ARG A 177 0.01 3.19 -8.55
CA ARG A 177 -0.79 2.40 -9.49
C ARG A 177 -0.20 2.53 -10.87
N ASP A 178 -0.10 1.40 -11.54
CA ASP A 178 0.25 1.26 -12.94
C ASP A 178 -0.64 2.14 -13.85
N GLY A 179 -0.12 2.48 -15.03
CA GLY A 179 -0.73 3.46 -15.93
C GLY A 179 -0.65 4.92 -15.46
N GLY A 180 -0.11 5.20 -14.26
CA GLY A 180 0.15 6.55 -13.76
C GLY A 180 -1.08 7.33 -13.32
N TRP A 181 -2.20 6.64 -13.06
CA TRP A 181 -3.44 7.22 -12.54
C TRP A 181 -3.32 7.63 -11.07
N SER A 182 -2.51 6.89 -10.30
CA SER A 182 -2.05 7.30 -8.96
C SER A 182 -0.83 8.23 -9.02
N GLY A 183 -0.56 8.90 -10.13
CA GLY A 183 0.66 9.69 -10.31
C GLY A 183 1.83 8.90 -10.88
N MET A 184 2.76 9.62 -11.51
CA MET A 184 3.95 9.08 -12.16
C MET A 184 5.10 8.77 -11.17
N GLY A 185 4.76 8.21 -10.00
CA GLY A 185 5.66 7.87 -8.91
C GLY A 185 4.90 7.68 -7.58
N PRO A 186 5.51 7.09 -6.53
CA PRO A 186 4.81 6.77 -5.28
C PRO A 186 4.34 8.02 -4.52
N ASN A 187 3.09 8.05 -4.05
CA ASN A 187 2.64 9.12 -3.15
C ASN A 187 2.97 8.80 -1.69
N LEU A 188 3.10 9.83 -0.87
CA LEU A 188 3.26 9.69 0.56
C LEU A 188 2.61 10.85 1.30
N LEU A 189 1.68 10.52 2.20
CA LEU A 189 1.03 11.46 3.11
C LEU A 189 1.28 10.98 4.55
N ALA A 190 1.45 11.91 5.48
CA ALA A 190 1.47 11.61 6.91
C ALA A 190 0.08 11.86 7.50
N ILE A 191 -0.45 10.84 8.18
CA ILE A 191 -1.71 10.88 8.95
C ILE A 191 -1.47 10.49 10.41
N GLY A 192 -2.47 10.73 11.25
CA GLY A 192 -2.42 10.34 12.66
C GLY A 192 -3.82 10.22 13.25
N PRO A 193 -4.57 9.14 12.93
CA PRO A 193 -5.98 9.00 13.33
C PRO A 193 -6.22 9.19 14.84
N TRP A 194 -5.25 8.81 15.68
CA TRP A 194 -5.31 8.98 17.14
C TRP A 194 -5.33 10.44 17.60
N LEU A 195 -4.85 11.38 16.78
CA LEU A 195 -4.88 12.82 17.08
C LEU A 195 -6.26 13.44 16.84
N GLU A 196 -7.13 12.75 16.10
CA GLU A 196 -8.41 13.27 15.58
C GLU A 196 -9.62 12.61 16.25
N GLY A 197 -9.40 11.55 17.04
CA GLY A 197 -10.37 11.03 18.00
C GLY A 197 -10.67 12.00 19.15
N VAL A 198 -11.86 11.90 19.71
CA VAL A 198 -12.30 12.67 20.88
C VAL A 198 -12.72 11.70 21.99
N PRO A 199 -11.96 11.57 23.09
CA PRO A 199 -10.66 12.20 23.37
C PRO A 199 -9.53 11.69 22.48
N ILE A 200 -8.41 12.42 22.43
CA ILE A 200 -7.16 11.99 21.77
C ILE A 200 -6.81 10.56 22.21
N GLY A 201 -6.41 9.72 21.25
CA GLY A 201 -6.17 8.29 21.41
C GLY A 201 -7.38 7.41 21.09
N SER A 202 -8.60 7.95 21.11
CA SER A 202 -9.78 7.22 20.66
C SER A 202 -9.86 7.17 19.13
N ALA A 203 -10.71 6.30 18.60
CA ALA A 203 -10.99 6.24 17.17
C ALA A 203 -11.83 7.46 16.74
N PRO A 204 -11.49 8.14 15.63
CA PRO A 204 -12.40 9.05 14.97
C PRO A 204 -13.74 8.37 14.61
N PRO A 205 -14.85 9.12 14.50
CA PRO A 205 -16.13 8.57 14.04
C PRO A 205 -16.00 7.91 12.67
N ASP A 206 -16.83 6.90 12.41
CA ASP A 206 -16.87 6.21 11.12
C ASP A 206 -17.25 7.23 10.02
N GLY A 207 -16.54 7.20 8.90
CA GLY A 207 -16.65 8.19 7.82
C GLY A 207 -15.93 9.53 8.06
N ALA A 208 -15.15 9.68 9.15
CA ALA A 208 -14.39 10.91 9.39
C ALA A 208 -13.37 11.23 8.29
N GLU A 209 -13.19 12.52 8.01
CA GLU A 209 -12.20 13.07 7.08
C GLU A 209 -10.90 13.40 7.82
N LEU A 210 -9.89 12.55 7.68
CA LEU A 210 -8.61 12.72 8.40
C LEU A 210 -7.76 13.81 7.77
N THR A 211 -7.21 14.68 8.63
CA THR A 211 -6.22 15.68 8.22
C THR A 211 -4.85 15.04 7.93
N TYR A 212 -4.25 15.42 6.81
CA TYR A 212 -3.00 14.83 6.34
C TYR A 212 -1.95 15.90 6.02
N VAL A 213 -0.67 15.51 5.99
CA VAL A 213 0.45 16.34 5.51
C VAL A 213 1.08 15.64 4.30
N PRO A 214 1.06 16.23 3.08
CA PRO A 214 1.74 15.64 1.94
C PRO A 214 3.27 15.67 2.13
N LEU A 215 3.90 14.50 1.99
CA LEU A 215 5.36 14.33 2.02
C LEU A 215 5.94 14.15 0.62
N LEU A 216 5.22 13.41 -0.24
CA LEU A 216 5.58 13.16 -1.64
C LEU A 216 4.30 13.05 -2.47
N ARG A 217 4.23 13.75 -3.61
CA ARG A 217 3.12 13.65 -4.57
C ARG A 217 3.65 13.80 -5.99
N TYR A 218 3.35 12.82 -6.84
CA TYR A 218 3.66 12.88 -8.26
C TYR A 218 2.45 13.28 -9.09
N SER A 219 2.68 13.91 -10.24
CA SER A 219 1.62 14.31 -11.16
C SER A 219 0.98 13.07 -11.79
N VAL A 220 -0.35 13.05 -11.88
CA VAL A 220 -1.11 12.10 -12.70
C VAL A 220 -0.75 12.30 -14.19
N VAL A 221 -0.71 11.21 -14.96
CA VAL A 221 -0.50 11.27 -16.41
C VAL A 221 -1.50 12.23 -17.05
N GLY A 222 -1.00 13.14 -17.90
CA GLY A 222 -1.81 14.18 -18.55
C GLY A 222 -2.15 15.39 -17.67
N GLN A 223 -1.90 15.36 -16.36
CA GLN A 223 -2.25 16.44 -15.42
C GLN A 223 -1.04 17.21 -14.85
N GLY A 224 0.18 16.84 -15.21
CA GLY A 224 1.39 17.56 -14.83
C GLY A 224 2.68 16.88 -15.30
N SER A 225 3.82 17.37 -14.84
CA SER A 225 5.16 16.90 -15.25
C SER A 225 6.04 16.41 -14.11
N HIS A 226 5.59 16.44 -12.85
CA HIS A 226 6.38 15.92 -11.74
C HIS A 226 6.29 14.39 -11.73
N ARG A 227 7.36 13.72 -12.17
CA ARG A 227 7.46 12.26 -12.29
C ARG A 227 8.74 11.73 -11.63
N LEU A 228 8.72 10.45 -11.27
CA LEU A 228 9.91 9.70 -10.89
C LEU A 228 10.90 9.70 -12.06
N ALA A 229 12.20 9.82 -11.77
CA ALA A 229 13.23 9.74 -12.80
C ALA A 229 13.23 8.36 -13.45
N GLY A 230 13.07 8.29 -14.78
CA GLY A 230 12.92 7.02 -15.50
C GLY A 230 11.59 6.29 -15.25
N TYR A 231 10.55 7.01 -14.84
CA TYR A 231 9.18 6.49 -14.72
C TYR A 231 8.75 5.70 -15.97
N SER A 232 8.16 4.52 -15.76
CA SER A 232 7.39 3.80 -16.79
C SER A 232 5.96 3.58 -16.30
N ALA A 233 5.00 3.58 -17.23
CA ALA A 233 3.62 3.20 -16.95
C ALA A 233 3.46 1.73 -16.49
N ALA A 234 4.49 0.88 -16.70
CA ALA A 234 4.57 -0.50 -16.20
C ALA A 234 5.40 -0.64 -14.91
N ASP A 235 5.76 0.46 -14.25
CA ASP A 235 6.29 0.38 -12.89
C ASP A 235 5.22 -0.10 -11.90
N SER A 236 5.63 -0.60 -10.74
CA SER A 236 4.77 -0.92 -9.61
C SER A 236 5.57 -0.73 -8.32
N TRP A 237 5.06 0.03 -7.36
CA TRP A 237 5.74 0.35 -6.09
C TRP A 237 4.79 0.14 -4.92
N ASN A 238 4.58 -1.13 -4.55
CA ASN A 238 3.52 -1.60 -3.65
C ASN A 238 3.96 -1.73 -2.18
N GLY A 239 5.01 -1.02 -1.77
CA GLY A 239 5.50 -1.06 -0.39
C GLY A 239 6.56 0.01 -0.13
N GLY A 240 6.68 0.42 1.12
CA GLY A 240 7.71 1.36 1.55
C GLY A 240 8.00 1.28 3.04
N ALA A 241 9.12 1.86 3.44
CA ALA A 241 9.54 1.98 4.83
C ALA A 241 10.38 3.24 5.04
N TRP A 242 10.28 3.82 6.24
CA TRP A 242 11.27 4.79 6.71
C TRP A 242 12.38 4.04 7.43
N ILE A 243 13.60 4.09 6.90
CA ILE A 243 14.76 3.35 7.43
C ILE A 243 15.72 4.32 8.08
N GLU A 244 16.09 4.05 9.34
CA GLU A 244 17.11 4.80 10.08
C GLU A 244 18.36 3.93 10.30
N ALA A 245 19.54 4.50 10.04
CA ALA A 245 20.84 3.83 10.10
C ALA A 245 21.87 4.74 10.78
N GLY A 246 21.86 4.73 12.11
CA GLY A 246 22.62 5.67 12.93
C GLY A 246 22.09 7.10 12.71
N PRO A 247 22.92 8.08 12.32
CA PRO A 247 22.49 9.47 12.09
C PRO A 247 21.87 9.70 10.69
N ARG A 248 21.61 8.65 9.91
CA ARG A 248 21.04 8.75 8.56
C ARG A 248 19.61 8.22 8.57
N SER A 249 18.71 8.87 7.83
CA SER A 249 17.39 8.34 7.54
C SER A 249 17.05 8.48 6.05
N ALA A 250 16.22 7.56 5.56
CA ALA A 250 15.72 7.57 4.18
C ALA A 250 14.34 6.90 4.12
N VAL A 251 13.46 7.40 3.25
CA VAL A 251 12.29 6.65 2.81
C VAL A 251 12.71 5.79 1.63
N VAL A 252 12.41 4.50 1.69
CA VAL A 252 12.65 3.54 0.61
C VAL A 252 11.31 2.99 0.15
N PHE A 253 11.08 2.97 -1.17
CA PHE A 253 9.98 2.25 -1.79
C PHE A 253 10.52 0.98 -2.45
N ALA A 254 9.77 -0.11 -2.35
CA ALA A 254 10.08 -1.40 -2.95
C ALA A 254 9.01 -1.75 -3.99
N GLY A 255 9.40 -2.52 -5.01
CA GLY A 255 8.52 -2.82 -6.12
C GLY A 255 9.25 -3.32 -7.37
N THR A 256 8.54 -3.33 -8.49
CA THR A 256 9.02 -3.79 -9.80
C THR A 256 9.17 -2.63 -10.76
N LYS A 257 10.35 -2.50 -11.37
CA LYS A 257 10.60 -1.51 -12.43
C LYS A 257 10.18 -2.07 -13.78
N GLY A 258 9.27 -1.38 -14.46
CA GLY A 258 8.95 -1.61 -15.87
C GLY A 258 10.14 -1.25 -16.75
N SER A 259 10.48 -2.13 -17.69
CA SER A 259 11.59 -1.96 -18.64
C SER A 259 11.23 -2.47 -20.03
N GLY A 260 11.83 -1.88 -21.06
CA GLY A 260 11.44 -2.12 -22.46
C GLY A 260 10.18 -1.34 -22.87
N TYR A 261 9.65 -1.68 -24.04
CA TYR A 261 8.42 -1.07 -24.56
C TYR A 261 7.23 -1.36 -23.64
N THR A 262 6.40 -0.34 -23.40
CA THR A 262 5.19 -0.45 -22.58
C THR A 262 3.97 -0.11 -23.41
N TRP A 263 2.91 -0.91 -23.29
CA TRP A 263 1.61 -0.72 -23.96
C TRP A 263 0.46 -1.07 -23.02
N TYR A 264 -0.67 -0.38 -23.15
CA TYR A 264 -1.89 -0.64 -22.35
C TYR A 264 -3.09 -0.88 -23.28
N GLY A 265 -3.57 -2.12 -23.31
CA GLY A 265 -4.63 -2.55 -24.22
C GLY A 265 -4.18 -2.74 -25.68
N PHE A 266 -5.02 -3.44 -26.45
CA PHE A 266 -4.87 -3.61 -27.89
C PHE A 266 -6.26 -3.68 -28.51
N PHE A 267 -6.58 -2.76 -29.42
CA PHE A 267 -7.82 -2.78 -30.18
C PHE A 267 -7.51 -2.79 -31.68
N THR A 268 -7.86 -3.87 -32.36
CA THR A 268 -7.93 -3.90 -33.83
C THR A 268 -9.37 -3.53 -34.23
N PRO A 269 -9.59 -2.39 -34.94
CA PRO A 269 -10.90 -2.09 -35.50
C PRO A 269 -11.38 -3.21 -36.44
N PRO A 270 -12.70 -3.49 -36.55
CA PRO A 270 -13.22 -4.63 -37.32
C PRO A 270 -12.75 -4.73 -38.78
N ASP A 271 -12.43 -3.59 -39.39
CA ASP A 271 -12.06 -3.47 -40.81
C ASP A 271 -10.56 -3.20 -41.04
N VAL A 272 -9.74 -3.23 -39.99
CA VAL A 272 -8.28 -3.03 -40.08
C VAL A 272 -7.59 -4.39 -39.89
N PRO A 273 -6.67 -4.81 -40.77
CA PRO A 273 -5.88 -6.02 -40.54
C PRO A 273 -5.08 -5.87 -39.24
N ALA A 274 -5.15 -6.88 -38.35
CA ALA A 274 -4.31 -6.91 -37.17
C ALA A 274 -2.83 -6.79 -37.58
N ALA A 275 -2.13 -5.80 -37.02
CA ALA A 275 -0.71 -5.61 -37.29
C ALA A 275 0.07 -6.88 -36.91
N PRO A 276 1.12 -7.25 -37.66
CA PRO A 276 1.91 -8.44 -37.35
C PRO A 276 2.51 -8.33 -35.95
N LEU A 277 2.15 -9.27 -35.08
CA LEU A 277 2.75 -9.38 -33.75
C LEU A 277 4.24 -9.73 -33.89
N TYR A 278 5.03 -9.09 -33.06
CA TYR A 278 6.44 -8.80 -33.33
C TYR A 278 7.43 -9.84 -32.76
N PRO A 279 8.67 -9.96 -33.30
CA PRO A 279 9.74 -8.96 -33.09
C PRO A 279 10.51 -8.42 -34.33
N GLU A 280 11.36 -7.39 -34.06
CA GLU A 280 12.40 -6.68 -34.86
C GLU A 280 11.97 -5.63 -35.95
N GLY A 281 11.96 -4.29 -35.71
CA GLY A 281 12.06 -3.51 -34.44
C GLY A 281 11.07 -2.30 -34.33
N ALA A 282 9.96 -2.46 -33.58
CA ALA A 282 8.82 -1.53 -33.24
C ALA A 282 8.02 -0.91 -34.42
N PRO A 283 6.68 -0.61 -34.33
CA PRO A 283 5.86 -0.30 -33.14
C PRO A 283 4.45 -0.96 -33.12
N CYS A 284 3.57 -0.62 -32.14
CA CYS A 284 2.11 -0.76 -32.28
C CYS A 284 1.31 0.11 -31.30
N VAL A 285 0.53 1.06 -31.85
CA VAL A 285 -0.36 1.99 -31.12
C VAL A 285 -1.81 1.68 -31.49
N TYR A 286 -2.73 1.63 -30.52
CA TYR A 286 -3.96 2.44 -30.46
C TYR A 286 -4.91 1.97 -29.35
N THR A 287 -5.24 2.90 -28.45
CA THR A 287 -6.45 2.88 -27.62
C THR A 287 -7.45 3.90 -28.16
N VAL A 288 -8.73 3.74 -27.77
CA VAL A 288 -9.75 4.77 -28.00
C VAL A 288 -9.35 6.04 -27.23
N GLY A 289 -9.16 7.16 -27.92
CA GLY A 289 -8.86 8.46 -27.30
C GLY A 289 -7.40 8.90 -27.46
N ASP A 290 -6.48 8.27 -26.73
CA ASP A 290 -5.09 8.74 -26.59
C ASP A 290 -4.03 7.64 -26.78
N ILE A 291 -2.81 8.07 -27.11
CA ILE A 291 -1.64 7.23 -27.40
C ILE A 291 -0.89 6.91 -26.10
N MET A 292 -0.79 5.62 -25.74
CA MET A 292 0.05 5.14 -24.62
C MET A 292 1.04 4.05 -25.07
N CYS A 293 2.04 4.46 -25.87
CA CYS A 293 3.25 3.67 -26.12
C CYS A 293 4.47 4.56 -25.87
N THR A 294 5.38 4.10 -25.01
CA THR A 294 6.69 4.73 -24.80
C THR A 294 7.83 3.77 -25.13
N GLU A 295 8.91 4.35 -25.65
CA GLU A 295 10.21 3.71 -25.82
C GLU A 295 10.76 3.21 -24.46
N PRO A 296 11.82 2.38 -24.45
CA PRO A 296 12.42 1.86 -23.21
C PRO A 296 12.98 2.92 -22.23
N ASP A 297 13.03 4.20 -22.62
CA ASP A 297 13.37 5.33 -21.74
C ASP A 297 12.20 5.78 -20.85
N GLY A 298 10.96 5.36 -21.15
CA GLY A 298 9.74 5.76 -20.45
C GLY A 298 9.25 7.18 -20.77
N GLU A 299 9.95 7.90 -21.65
CA GLU A 299 9.70 9.33 -21.92
C GLU A 299 9.35 9.61 -23.39
N THR A 300 10.01 8.93 -24.33
CA THR A 300 9.83 9.15 -25.77
C THR A 300 8.61 8.38 -26.27
N PRO A 301 7.61 9.04 -26.89
CA PRO A 301 6.50 8.32 -27.52
C PRO A 301 6.99 7.45 -28.69
N CYS A 302 6.50 6.22 -28.78
CA CYS A 302 6.80 5.35 -29.91
C CYS A 302 6.38 6.02 -31.23
N SER A 303 7.26 6.06 -32.22
CA SER A 303 6.87 6.46 -33.59
C SER A 303 5.95 5.41 -34.21
N ALA A 304 5.00 5.84 -35.04
CA ALA A 304 4.13 4.96 -35.83
C ALA A 304 4.77 4.48 -37.14
#